data_AF-A0A447R6E3-F1
#
_entry.id   AF-A0A447R6E3-F1
#
_cell.length_a   1.000
_cell.length_b   1.000
_cell.length_c   1.000
_cell.angle_alpha   90.00
_cell.angle_beta   90.00
_cell.angle_gamma   90.00
#
_symmetry.space_group_name_H-M   'P 1'
#
loop_
_entity.id
_entity.type
_entity.pdbx_description
1 polymer ?
#
loop_
_entity_poly.entity_id
_entity_poly.type
_entity_poly.pdbx_seq_one_letter_code
_entity_poly.pdbx_strand_id
1 'polypeptide(L)'
;MHDSLTIALLQAREAAMTYFRPIVKSHNLTDQQWRIVRILADSPSMDFHDLAFRTCILRPSLTGILTRMERDGLVLRLKPVNDQRKLYVMLTEQGQTLYARARRR
;
A
#
# COMPACT_ATOMS: atom_id res chain seq x y z
N MET A 1 15.64 6.79 32.40
CA MET A 1 15.34 7.45 31.11
C MET A 1 14.41 6.49 30.39
N HIS A 2 13.12 6.80 30.27
CA HIS A 2 12.20 5.90 29.57
C HIS A 2 12.54 5.93 28.09
N ASP A 3 12.75 4.76 27.48
CA ASP A 3 12.93 4.67 26.03
C ASP A 3 11.70 5.28 25.35
N SER A 4 11.94 6.14 24.37
CA SER A 4 10.87 6.84 23.66
C SER A 4 9.98 5.82 22.94
N LEU A 5 8.71 5.71 23.36
CA LEU A 5 7.74 4.79 22.75
C LEU A 5 7.63 5.00 21.23
N THR A 6 7.72 6.24 20.77
CA THR A 6 7.65 6.56 19.33
C THR A 6 8.86 6.01 18.57
N ILE A 7 10.05 6.04 19.18
CA ILE A 7 11.26 5.43 18.62
C ILE A 7 11.17 3.91 18.66
N ALA A 8 10.68 3.33 19.76
CA ALA A 8 10.50 1.88 19.88
C ALA A 8 9.52 1.33 18.82
N LEU A 9 8.42 2.05 18.54
CA LEU A 9 7.47 1.67 17.48
C LEU A 9 8.09 1.78 16.08
N LEU A 10 8.94 2.79 15.83
CA LEU A 10 9.67 2.91 14.57
C LEU A 10 10.67 1.77 14.39
N GLN A 11 11.41 1.41 15.43
CA GLN A 11 12.34 0.29 15.42
C GLN A 11 11.63 -1.05 15.26
N ALA A 12 10.51 -1.26 15.94
CA ALA A 12 9.68 -2.46 15.78
C ALA A 12 9.15 -2.60 14.35
N ARG A 13 8.69 -1.49 13.74
CA ARG A 13 8.31 -1.47 12.32
C ARG A 13 9.48 -1.83 11.42
N GLU A 14 10.65 -1.26 11.67
CA GLU A 14 11.85 -1.50 10.86
C GLU A 14 12.31 -2.95 10.95
N ALA A 15 12.35 -3.51 12.17
CA ALA A 15 12.66 -4.92 12.43
C ALA A 15 11.62 -5.86 11.80
N ALA A 16 10.33 -5.51 11.82
CA ALA A 16 9.31 -6.29 11.12
C ALA A 16 9.51 -6.22 9.59
N MET A 17 9.91 -5.07 9.05
CA MET A 17 10.11 -4.89 7.61
C MET A 17 11.32 -5.65 7.06
N THR A 18 12.36 -5.95 7.85
CA THR A 18 13.48 -6.78 7.37
C THR A 18 13.04 -8.16 6.92
N TYR A 19 12.03 -8.74 7.58
CA TYR A 19 11.41 -10.01 7.17
C TYR A 19 10.71 -9.91 5.80
N PHE A 20 9.96 -8.83 5.56
CA PHE A 20 9.18 -8.67 4.33
C PHE A 20 10.00 -8.15 3.14
N ARG A 21 11.12 -7.46 3.38
CA ARG A 21 11.92 -6.82 2.31
C ARG A 21 12.40 -7.74 1.21
N PRO A 22 12.89 -8.97 1.46
CA PRO A 22 13.28 -9.89 0.40
C PRO A 22 12.10 -10.20 -0.54
N ILE A 23 10.92 -10.43 0.02
CA ILE A 23 9.68 -10.71 -0.73
C ILE A 23 9.30 -9.48 -1.56
N VAL A 24 9.24 -8.31 -0.92
CA VAL A 24 8.89 -7.03 -1.54
C VAL A 24 9.85 -6.68 -2.70
N LYS A 25 11.16 -6.83 -2.50
CA LYS A 25 12.19 -6.59 -3.52
C LYS A 25 12.12 -7.58 -4.67
N SER A 26 11.82 -8.86 -4.40
CA SER A 26 11.69 -9.87 -5.46
C SER A 26 10.56 -9.56 -6.46
N HIS A 27 9.59 -8.74 -6.05
CA HIS A 27 8.48 -8.26 -6.88
C HIS A 27 8.66 -6.81 -7.35
N ASN A 28 9.87 -6.24 -7.23
CA ASN A 28 10.19 -4.85 -7.60
C ASN A 28 9.29 -3.80 -6.93
N LEU A 29 8.79 -4.09 -5.74
CA LEU A 29 7.98 -3.17 -4.96
C LEU A 29 8.85 -2.39 -3.96
N THR A 30 8.40 -1.19 -3.62
CA THR A 30 8.88 -0.43 -2.47
C THR A 30 8.07 -0.78 -1.21
N ASP A 31 8.63 -0.50 -0.02
CA ASP A 31 7.93 -0.68 1.26
C ASP A 31 6.60 0.10 1.32
N GLN A 32 6.47 1.21 0.59
CA GLN A 32 5.23 1.98 0.51
C GLN A 32 4.19 1.33 -0.41
N GLN A 33 4.61 0.87 -1.60
CA GLN A 33 3.74 0.12 -2.51
C GLN A 33 3.24 -1.18 -1.87
N TRP A 34 4.10 -1.88 -1.11
CA TRP A 34 3.69 -3.08 -0.39
C TRP A 34 2.60 -2.81 0.65
N ARG A 35 2.68 -1.69 1.39
CA ARG A 35 1.61 -1.31 2.33
C ARG A 35 0.30 -1.06 1.61
N ILE A 36 0.33 -0.39 0.45
CA ILE A 36 -0.87 -0.18 -0.38
C ILE A 36 -1.45 -1.53 -0.81
N VAL A 37 -0.62 -2.43 -1.35
CA VAL A 37 -1.07 -3.77 -1.77
C VAL A 37 -1.69 -4.54 -0.61
N ARG A 38 -1.05 -4.61 0.56
CA ARG A 38 -1.60 -5.32 1.72
C ARG A 38 -2.94 -4.75 2.18
N ILE A 39 -3.07 -3.42 2.26
CA ILE A 39 -4.32 -2.78 2.70
C ILE A 39 -5.45 -3.01 1.70
N LEU A 40 -5.15 -3.00 0.40
CA LEU A 40 -6.15 -3.22 -0.65
C LEU A 40 -6.46 -4.70 -0.92
N ALA A 41 -5.61 -5.63 -0.50
CA ALA A 41 -5.83 -7.05 -0.74
C ALA A 41 -7.08 -7.59 -0.05
N ASP A 42 -7.38 -7.08 1.15
CA ASP A 42 -8.52 -7.51 1.96
C ASP A 42 -9.76 -6.62 1.75
N SER A 43 -9.77 -5.76 0.73
CA SER A 43 -10.88 -4.82 0.48
C SER A 43 -11.22 -4.73 -1.02
N PRO A 44 -12.51 -4.76 -1.39
CA PRO A 44 -12.92 -4.62 -2.79
C PRO A 44 -12.44 -3.30 -3.41
N SER A 45 -12.57 -2.20 -2.67
CA SER A 45 -11.98 -0.90 -3.02
C SER A 45 -11.90 -0.03 -1.77
N MET A 46 -11.13 1.06 -1.81
CA MET A 46 -10.94 1.97 -0.68
C MET A 46 -10.89 3.43 -1.14
N ASP A 47 -11.51 4.33 -0.38
CA ASP A 47 -11.38 5.77 -0.61
C ASP A 47 -9.91 6.20 -0.46
N PHE A 48 -9.47 7.12 -1.30
CA PHE A 48 -8.11 7.63 -1.33
C PHE A 48 -7.65 8.22 0.02
N HIS A 49 -8.53 8.90 0.76
CA HIS A 49 -8.20 9.49 2.05
C HIS A 49 -7.97 8.40 3.11
N ASP A 50 -8.84 7.40 3.13
CA ASP A 50 -8.70 6.25 4.03
C ASP A 50 -7.45 5.44 3.70
N LEU A 51 -7.14 5.26 2.42
CA LEU A 51 -5.92 4.59 1.98
C LEU A 51 -4.67 5.34 2.45
N ALA A 52 -4.64 6.67 2.33
CA ALA A 52 -3.53 7.50 2.82
C ALA A 52 -3.33 7.34 4.33
N PHE A 53 -4.43 7.38 5.09
CA PHE A 53 -4.41 7.20 6.54
C PHE A 53 -3.88 5.82 6.94
N ARG A 54 -4.48 4.74 6.41
CA ARG A 54 -4.14 3.35 6.75
C ARG A 54 -2.73 2.94 6.33
N THR A 55 -2.22 3.50 5.24
CA THR A 55 -0.86 3.20 4.76
C THR A 55 0.21 4.06 5.41
N CYS A 56 -0.18 5.07 6.20
CA CYS A 56 0.68 6.11 6.75
C CYS A 56 1.52 6.77 5.64
N ILE A 57 0.86 7.17 4.54
CA ILE A 57 1.50 7.85 3.40
C ILE A 57 0.83 9.21 3.22
N LEU A 58 1.64 10.26 3.08
CA LEU A 58 1.13 11.60 2.79
C LEU A 58 0.41 11.61 1.44
N ARG A 59 -0.73 12.31 1.38
CA ARG A 59 -1.59 12.36 0.18
C ARG A 59 -0.83 12.76 -1.10
N PRO A 60 0.06 13.80 -1.11
CA PRO A 60 0.82 14.14 -2.32
C PRO A 60 1.71 13.00 -2.80
N SER A 61 2.36 12.28 -1.88
CA SER A 61 3.19 11.11 -2.20
C SER A 61 2.34 9.94 -2.69
N LEU A 62 1.19 9.69 -2.06
CA LEU A 62 0.29 8.61 -2.44
C LEU A 62 -0.16 8.75 -3.89
N THR A 63 -0.51 9.97 -4.34
CA THR A 63 -0.87 10.23 -5.75
C THR A 63 0.22 9.75 -6.71
N GLY A 64 1.48 10.13 -6.47
CA GLY A 64 2.60 9.73 -7.35
C GLY A 64 2.92 8.23 -7.29
N ILE A 65 2.68 7.59 -6.15
CA ILE A 65 2.84 6.13 -6.01
C ILE A 65 1.73 5.41 -6.77
N LEU A 66 0.47 5.81 -6.58
CA LEU A 66 -0.67 5.21 -7.26
C LEU A 66 -0.60 5.38 -8.78
N THR A 67 -0.16 6.54 -9.29
CA THR A 67 0.06 6.73 -10.73
C THR A 67 1.04 5.70 -11.30
N ARG A 68 2.14 5.42 -10.59
CA ARG A 68 3.11 4.39 -11.01
C ARG A 68 2.54 2.98 -10.90
N MET A 69 1.87 2.67 -9.79
CA MET A 69 1.26 1.35 -9.60
C MET A 69 0.15 1.07 -10.63
N GLU A 70 -0.62 2.08 -11.04
CA GLU A 70 -1.64 1.96 -12.08
C GLU A 70 -1.00 1.74 -13.45
N ARG A 71 0.03 2.52 -13.79
CA ARG A 71 0.86 2.29 -14.99
C ARG A 71 1.42 0.87 -15.04
N ASP A 72 1.86 0.35 -13.91
CA ASP A 72 2.43 -1.00 -13.78
C ASP A 72 1.36 -2.10 -13.68
N GLY A 73 0.07 -1.73 -13.81
CA GLY A 73 -1.06 -2.65 -13.87
C GLY A 73 -1.48 -3.24 -12.52
N LEU A 74 -0.98 -2.72 -11.39
CA LEU A 74 -1.21 -3.29 -10.06
C LEU A 74 -2.48 -2.77 -9.37
N VAL A 75 -2.87 -1.52 -9.65
CA VAL A 75 -4.05 -0.88 -9.06
C VAL A 75 -4.92 -0.26 -10.15
N LEU A 76 -6.20 -0.10 -9.84
CA LEU A 76 -7.15 0.65 -10.64
C LEU A 76 -7.73 1.78 -9.80
N ARG A 77 -7.79 2.98 -10.37
CA ARG A 77 -8.50 4.12 -9.78
C ARG A 77 -9.90 4.26 -10.35
N LEU A 78 -10.88 4.41 -9.47
CA LEU A 78 -12.29 4.51 -9.79
C LEU A 78 -12.82 5.88 -9.34
N LYS A 79 -13.55 6.56 -10.23
CA LYS A 79 -14.33 7.75 -9.88
C LYS A 79 -15.81 7.38 -9.92
N PRO A 80 -16.53 7.41 -8.80
CA PRO A 80 -17.94 7.06 -8.80
C PRO A 80 -18.73 8.11 -9.59
N VAL A 81 -19.72 7.63 -10.36
CA VAL A 81 -20.57 8.48 -11.23
C VAL A 81 -21.29 9.56 -10.42
N ASN A 82 -21.70 9.23 -9.19
CA ASN A 82 -22.47 10.11 -8.33
C ASN A 82 -21.63 11.20 -7.66
N ASP A 83 -20.30 11.05 -7.61
CA ASP A 83 -19.41 12.04 -7.00
C ASP A 83 -17.99 11.94 -7.58
N GLN A 84 -17.71 12.70 -8.63
CA GLN A 84 -16.40 12.72 -9.28
C GLN A 84 -15.28 13.33 -8.40
N ARG A 85 -15.62 13.91 -7.25
CA ARG A 85 -14.63 14.42 -6.28
C ARG A 85 -14.02 13.29 -5.46
N LYS A 86 -14.71 12.14 -5.35
CA LYS A 86 -14.20 10.96 -4.66
C LYS A 86 -13.34 10.12 -5.59
N LEU A 87 -12.32 9.50 -5.01
CA LEU A 87 -11.40 8.62 -5.70
C LEU A 87 -11.29 7.34 -4.89
N TYR A 88 -11.69 6.23 -5.50
CA TYR A 88 -11.51 4.91 -4.94
C TYR A 88 -10.36 4.20 -5.63
N VAL A 89 -9.70 3.32 -4.90
CA VAL A 89 -8.57 2.54 -5.38
C VAL A 89 -8.81 1.08 -5.04
N MET A 90 -8.51 0.19 -5.97
CA MET A 90 -8.54 -1.26 -5.74
C MET A 90 -7.33 -1.92 -6.39
N LEU A 91 -7.03 -3.15 -5.99
CA LEU A 91 -6.09 -3.98 -6.74
C LEU A 91 -6.74 -4.48 -8.02
N THR A 92 -5.96 -4.55 -9.08
CA THR A 92 -6.30 -5.33 -10.27
C THR A 92 -6.12 -6.82 -9.99
N GLU A 93 -6.52 -7.67 -10.93
CA GLU A 93 -6.22 -9.10 -10.88
C GLU A 93 -4.72 -9.39 -10.80
N GLN A 94 -3.90 -8.62 -11.53
CA GLN A 94 -2.44 -8.70 -11.45
C GLN A 94 -1.94 -8.32 -10.05
N GLY A 95 -2.48 -7.25 -9.45
CA GLY A 95 -2.17 -6.83 -8.09
C GLY A 95 -2.53 -7.90 -7.05
N GLN A 96 -3.70 -8.53 -7.18
CA GLN A 96 -4.13 -9.63 -6.31
C GLN A 96 -3.25 -10.87 -6.47
N THR A 97 -2.88 -11.21 -7.71
CA THR A 97 -1.97 -12.32 -8.00
C THR A 97 -0.58 -12.08 -7.40
N LEU A 98 -0.07 -10.84 -7.49
CA LEU A 98 1.18 -10.44 -6.86
C LEU A 98 1.09 -10.64 -5.34
N TYR A 99 0.03 -10.15 -4.70
CA TYR A 99 -0.17 -10.32 -3.26
C TYR A 99 -0.21 -11.79 -2.85
N ALA A 100 -0.95 -12.63 -3.59
CA ALA A 100 -1.05 -14.06 -3.31
C ALA A 100 0.30 -14.79 -3.41
N ARG A 101 1.16 -14.39 -4.37
CA ARG A 101 2.54 -14.92 -4.50
C ARG A 101 3.43 -14.46 -3.34
N ALA A 102 3.32 -13.19 -2.96
CA ALA A 102 4.09 -12.61 -1.86
C ALA A 102 3.70 -13.20 -0.49
N ARG A 103 2.44 -13.61 -0.28
CA ARG A 103 1.96 -14.20 0.99
C ARG A 103 2.42 -15.64 1.21
N ARG A 104 2.78 -16.37 0.15
CA ARG A 104 3.16 -17.80 0.23
C ARG A 104 4.64 -18.04 0.57
N ARG A 105 5.42 -16.98 0.73
CA ARG A 105 6.85 -17.00 1.10
C ARG A 105 7.04 -16.31 2.44
#